data_AF-A0A358HQ95-F1
#
_entry.id   AF-A0A358HQ95-F1
#
_cell.length_a   1.000
_cell.length_b   1.000
_cell.length_c   1.000
_cell.angle_alpha   90.00
_cell.angle_beta   90.00
_cell.angle_gamma   90.00
#
_symmetry.space_group_name_H-M   'P 1'
#
loop_
_entity.id
_entity.type
_entity.pdbx_description
1 polymer ?
#
loop_
_entity_poly.entity_id
_entity_poly.type
_entity_poly.pdbx_seq_one_letter_code
_entity_poly.pdbx_strand_id
1 'polypeptide(L)'
;ERIEIIRDLRLGVFDVLVGINLLREGLDIPECALVAILDADKEGFLRSKTSLVQTIGRAARNVDGRVLLYADKMTDSLEYAIDETNRRR
;
A
#
# COMPACT_ATOMS: atom_id res chain seq x y z
N GLU A 1 18.74 3.08 -10.15
CA GLU A 1 17.59 3.96 -9.88
C GLU A 1 16.54 3.39 -8.92
N ARG A 2 15.52 2.58 -9.32
CA ARG A 2 14.45 2.14 -8.38
C ARG A 2 14.98 1.41 -7.12
N ILE A 3 15.98 0.55 -7.29
CA ILE A 3 16.60 -0.19 -6.17
C ILE A 3 17.28 0.77 -5.19
N GLU A 4 17.92 1.83 -5.69
CA GLU A 4 18.58 2.83 -4.84
C GLU A 4 17.56 3.63 -4.04
N ILE A 5 16.44 4.03 -4.67
CA ILE A 5 15.34 4.71 -3.97
C ILE A 5 14.83 3.85 -2.81
N ILE A 6 14.60 2.55 -3.02
CA ILE A 6 14.16 1.66 -1.92
C ILE A 6 15.24 1.49 -0.86
N ARG A 7 16.51 1.37 -1.24
CA ARG A 7 17.62 1.31 -0.28
C ARG A 7 17.68 2.58 0.57
N ASP A 8 17.58 3.74 -0.06
CA ASP A 8 17.70 5.04 0.59
C ASP A 8 16.51 5.31 1.53
N LEU A 9 15.29 4.87 1.17
CA LEU A 9 14.14 4.82 2.09
C LEU A 9 14.43 3.96 3.33
N ARG A 10 14.99 2.76 3.13
CA ARG A 10 15.32 1.84 4.24
C ARG A 10 16.46 2.35 5.12
N LEU A 11 17.39 3.12 4.54
CA LEU A 11 18.47 3.78 5.26
C LEU A 11 18.03 5.08 5.95
N GLY A 12 16.78 5.52 5.77
CA GLY A 12 16.27 6.76 6.35
C GLY A 12 16.85 8.04 5.71
N VAL A 13 17.34 7.95 4.47
CA VAL A 13 17.76 9.14 3.70
C VAL A 13 16.55 10.04 3.41
N PHE A 14 15.37 9.43 3.30
CA PHE A 14 14.07 10.09 3.30
C PHE A 14 13.03 9.18 3.96
N ASP A 15 11.96 9.77 4.47
CA ASP A 15 10.93 9.06 5.24
C ASP A 15 9.70 8.66 4.42
N VAL A 16 9.51 9.30 3.26
CA VAL A 16 8.28 9.16 2.45
C VAL A 16 8.63 8.87 1.00
N LEU A 17 7.97 7.85 0.44
CA LEU A 17 8.02 7.52 -0.98
C LEU A 17 6.62 7.65 -1.60
N VAL A 18 6.50 8.44 -2.66
CA VAL A 18 5.25 8.67 -3.39
C VAL A 18 5.33 8.06 -4.78
N GLY A 19 4.28 7.37 -5.22
CA GLY A 19 4.18 6.90 -6.59
C GLY A 19 2.88 6.17 -6.92
N ILE A 20 2.65 5.99 -8.22
CA ILE A 20 1.36 5.55 -8.78
C ILE A 20 1.24 4.02 -8.79
N ASN A 21 2.31 3.36 -9.26
CA ASN A 21 2.45 1.92 -9.23
C ASN A 21 3.87 1.58 -8.78
N LEU A 22 4.18 1.93 -7.54
CA LEU A 22 5.45 1.57 -6.92
C LEU A 22 5.60 0.05 -6.78
N LEU A 23 4.58 -0.74 -7.15
CA LEU A 23 4.35 -2.10 -6.68
C LEU A 23 4.41 -3.10 -7.82
N ARG A 24 5.64 -3.38 -8.27
CA ARG A 24 5.92 -4.71 -8.80
C ARG A 24 6.17 -5.67 -7.64
N GLU A 25 6.09 -6.96 -7.91
CA GLU A 25 6.52 -8.01 -6.98
C GLU A 25 7.91 -7.69 -6.40
N GLY A 26 8.11 -7.99 -5.11
CA GLY A 26 9.41 -7.87 -4.45
C GLY A 26 9.73 -6.55 -3.74
N LEU A 27 8.80 -5.58 -3.63
CA LEU A 27 8.99 -4.48 -2.67
C LEU A 27 8.65 -4.96 -1.25
N ASP A 28 9.69 -5.32 -0.52
CA ASP A 28 9.65 -5.62 0.89
C ASP A 28 10.26 -4.46 1.68
N ILE A 29 9.44 -3.77 2.47
CA ILE A 29 9.86 -2.62 3.29
C ILE A 29 9.32 -2.84 4.70
N PRO A 30 9.99 -3.63 5.56
CA PRO A 30 9.58 -3.84 6.94
C PRO A 30 9.46 -2.54 7.75
N GLU A 31 10.22 -1.51 7.36
CA GLU A 31 10.25 -0.20 7.98
C GLU A 31 8.98 0.63 7.64
N CYS A 32 8.14 0.20 6.69
CA CYS A 32 6.93 0.88 6.29
C CYS A 32 5.80 0.67 7.33
N ALA A 33 5.66 1.63 8.24
CA ALA A 33 4.57 1.64 9.23
C ALA A 33 3.26 2.22 8.69
N LEU A 34 3.28 2.96 7.57
CA LEU A 34 2.10 3.63 7.03
C LEU A 34 2.05 3.54 5.50
N VAL A 35 0.91 3.10 4.98
CA VAL A 35 0.56 3.20 3.56
C VAL A 35 -0.66 4.11 3.42
N ALA A 36 -0.58 5.12 2.57
CA ALA A 36 -1.71 5.98 2.22
C ALA A 36 -2.08 5.78 0.75
N ILE A 37 -3.33 5.42 0.48
CA ILE A 37 -3.89 5.30 -0.86
C ILE A 37 -4.84 6.47 -1.08
N LEU A 38 -4.42 7.43 -1.89
CA LEU A 38 -5.26 8.53 -2.34
C LEU A 38 -6.20 8.05 -3.45
N ASP A 39 -7.38 8.65 -3.56
CA ASP A 39 -8.37 8.32 -4.58
C ASP A 39 -8.66 6.82 -4.62
N ALA A 40 -8.87 6.22 -3.44
CA ALA A 40 -8.98 4.79 -3.26
C ALA A 40 -10.28 4.21 -3.88
N ASP A 41 -11.29 5.05 -4.10
CA ASP A 41 -12.57 4.73 -4.73
C ASP A 41 -12.61 4.96 -6.25
N LYS A 42 -11.52 5.44 -6.86
CA LYS A 42 -11.44 5.58 -8.33
C LYS A 42 -11.22 4.23 -8.98
N GLU A 43 -12.29 3.62 -9.46
CA GLU A 43 -12.24 2.32 -10.12
C GLU A 43 -11.28 2.30 -11.32
N GLY A 44 -10.63 1.16 -11.51
CA GLY A 44 -9.63 0.96 -12.55
C GLY A 44 -8.58 -0.05 -12.11
N PHE A 45 -7.60 -0.31 -12.98
CA PHE A 45 -6.57 -1.32 -12.74
C PHE A 45 -5.87 -1.14 -11.38
N LEU A 46 -5.44 0.09 -11.05
CA LEU A 46 -4.72 0.43 -9.82
C LEU A 46 -5.56 0.38 -8.54
N ARG A 47 -6.88 0.27 -8.66
CA ARG A 47 -7.84 0.18 -7.54
C ARG A 47 -8.72 -1.07 -7.63
N SER A 48 -8.28 -2.04 -8.42
CA SER A 48 -8.92 -3.36 -8.43
C SER A 48 -8.74 -4.06 -7.07
N LYS A 49 -9.62 -5.04 -6.79
CA LYS A 49 -9.56 -5.92 -5.62
C LYS A 49 -8.14 -6.39 -5.30
N THR A 50 -7.44 -6.93 -6.29
CA THR A 50 -6.08 -7.49 -6.13
C THR A 50 -5.04 -6.40 -5.91
N SER A 51 -5.10 -5.29 -6.65
CA SER A 51 -4.16 -4.17 -6.49
C SER A 51 -4.27 -3.51 -5.12
N LEU A 52 -5.48 -3.33 -4.59
CA LEU A 52 -5.67 -2.79 -3.24
C LEU A 52 -5.09 -3.71 -2.18
N VAL A 53 -5.39 -5.01 -2.22
CA VAL A 53 -4.82 -6.01 -1.29
C VAL A 53 -3.29 -6.01 -1.33
N GLN A 54 -2.70 -5.96 -2.52
CA GLN A 54 -1.23 -5.90 -2.68
C GLN A 54 -0.63 -4.60 -2.14
N THR A 55 -1.33 -3.48 -2.28
CA THR A 55 -0.88 -2.18 -1.77
C THR A 55 -0.97 -2.14 -0.25
N ILE A 56 -2.07 -2.61 0.31
CA ILE A 56 -2.27 -2.76 1.76
C ILE A 56 -1.17 -3.64 2.38
N GLY A 57 -0.82 -4.74 1.69
CA GLY A 57 0.20 -5.68 2.14
C GLY A 57 1.59 -5.08 2.36
N ARG A 58 1.88 -3.86 1.89
CA ARG A 58 3.18 -3.21 2.12
C ARG A 58 3.39 -2.80 3.58
N ALA A 59 2.32 -2.52 4.31
CA ALA A 59 2.37 -2.25 5.75
C ALA A 59 2.32 -3.54 6.58
N ALA A 60 2.15 -4.74 5.98
CA ALA A 60 1.88 -5.97 6.73
C ALA A 60 3.08 -6.51 7.53
N ARG A 61 4.30 -6.04 7.23
CA ARG A 61 5.53 -6.49 7.89
C ARG A 61 5.98 -5.60 9.05
N ASN A 62 5.25 -4.52 9.32
CA ASN A 62 5.50 -3.63 10.43
C ASN A 62 4.48 -3.87 11.55
N VAL A 63 4.93 -3.98 12.79
CA VAL A 63 4.05 -4.19 13.96
C VAL A 63 3.06 -3.03 14.16
N ASP A 64 3.48 -1.82 13.81
CA ASP A 64 2.66 -0.60 13.84
C ASP A 64 1.99 -0.31 12.48
N GLY A 65 1.99 -1.30 11.57
CA GLY A 65 1.52 -1.18 10.20
C GLY A 65 0.06 -0.73 10.09
N ARG A 66 -0.15 0.45 9.51
CA ARG A 66 -1.47 1.04 9.24
C ARG A 66 -1.65 1.34 7.77
N VAL A 67 -2.89 1.28 7.32
CA VAL A 67 -3.27 1.72 5.96
C VAL A 67 -4.39 2.73 6.04
N LEU A 68 -4.24 3.83 5.33
CA LEU A 68 -5.25 4.87 5.15
C LEU A 68 -5.76 4.84 3.72
N LEU A 69 -7.05 4.61 3.57
CA LEU A 69 -7.75 4.62 2.29
C LEU A 69 -8.54 5.93 2.21
N TYR A 70 -8.07 6.88 1.42
CA TYR A 70 -8.78 8.14 1.19
C TYR A 70 -9.74 7.96 0.02
N ALA A 71 -11.03 7.97 0.32
CA ALA A 71 -12.11 7.72 -0.63
C ALA A 71 -13.35 8.51 -0.20
N ASP A 72 -14.15 8.93 -1.18
CA ASP A 72 -15.46 9.53 -0.93
C ASP A 72 -16.55 8.45 -0.79
N LYS A 73 -16.35 7.28 -1.42
CA LYS A 73 -17.32 6.18 -1.43
C LYS A 73 -16.67 4.83 -1.10
N MET A 74 -17.42 3.95 -0.45
CA MET A 74 -17.04 2.55 -0.33
C MET A 74 -17.38 1.83 -1.64
N THR A 75 -16.38 1.25 -2.31
CA THR A 75 -16.54 0.45 -3.53
C THR A 75 -16.43 -1.04 -3.20
N ASP A 76 -16.94 -1.91 -4.06
CA ASP A 76 -16.80 -3.38 -3.92
C ASP A 76 -15.33 -3.82 -3.85
N SER A 77 -14.42 -3.07 -4.47
CA SER A 77 -12.99 -3.36 -4.40
C SER A 77 -12.39 -2.96 -3.05
N LEU A 78 -12.86 -1.86 -2.46
CA LEU A 78 -12.45 -1.44 -1.12
C LEU A 78 -12.98 -2.39 -0.05
N GLU A 79 -14.27 -2.71 -0.10
CA GLU A 79 -14.91 -3.62 0.85
C GLU A 79 -14.20 -4.99 0.84
N TYR A 80 -14.02 -5.57 -0.35
CA TYR A 80 -13.26 -6.80 -0.51
C TYR A 80 -11.84 -6.72 0.06
N ALA A 81 -11.12 -5.63 -0.22
CA ALA A 81 -9.74 -5.48 0.21
C ALA A 81 -9.64 -5.31 1.74
N ILE A 82 -10.57 -4.60 2.36
CA ILE A 82 -10.67 -4.45 3.82
C ILE A 82 -10.97 -5.80 4.47
N ASP A 83 -11.97 -6.51 3.98
CA ASP A 83 -12.38 -7.82 4.51
C ASP A 83 -11.25 -8.84 4.40
N GLU A 84 -10.61 -8.92 3.23
CA GLU A 84 -9.49 -9.84 3.01
C GLU A 84 -8.27 -9.48 3.88
N THR A 85 -8.05 -8.18 4.15
CA THR A 85 -7.00 -7.73 5.07
C THR A 85 -7.31 -8.13 6.51
N ASN A 86 -8.55 -7.93 6.96
CA ASN A 86 -8.99 -8.31 8.30
C ASN A 86 -8.96 -9.82 8.51
N ARG A 87 -9.24 -10.61 7.46
CA ARG A 87 -9.18 -12.07 7.50
C ARG A 87 -7.75 -12.62 7.65
N ARG A 88 -6.74 -11.90 7.16
CA ARG A 88 -5.32 -12.31 7.20
C ARG A 88 -4.58 -11.84 8.45
N ARG A 89 -5.15 -10.91 9.21
CA ARG A 89 -4.60 -10.37 10.47
C ARG A 89 -5.18 -11.13 11.65
#